data_AF-A0A6M5FLK0-F1
#
_entry.id   AF-A0A6M5FLK0-F1
#
_cell.length_a   1.000
_cell.length_b   1.000
_cell.length_c   1.000
_cell.angle_alpha   90.00
_cell.angle_beta   90.00
_cell.angle_gamma   90.00
#
_symmetry.space_group_name_H-M   'P 1'
#
loop_
_entity.id
_entity.type
_entity.pdbx_description
1 polymer ?
#
loop_
_entity_poly.entity_id
_entity_poly.type
_entity_poly.pdbx_seq_one_letter_code
_entity_poly.pdbx_strand_id
1 'polypeptide(L)'
;MSSKDELTKIDIRSLVENIVGVGVEIVFYGARVQVRRDLDDSILEKTTRFSDVARRLRNTLKNQEITFNEVGKLKVRDSDVCHNCQHRDLRMQEKGVDVGIAVDIVVDSLSGRVDEVILVMALVIR
;
A
#
# COMPACT_ATOMS: atom_id res chain seq x y z
N MET A 1 5.94 -16.86 11.38
CA MET A 1 6.56 -15.95 10.39
C MET A 1 5.94 -16.07 8.98
N SER A 2 4.69 -16.55 8.78
CA SER A 2 4.21 -16.88 7.42
C SER A 2 3.09 -16.02 6.80
N SER A 3 2.37 -15.16 7.52
CA SER A 3 1.14 -14.54 6.94
C SER A 3 1.35 -13.41 5.93
N LYS A 4 2.47 -12.65 6.00
CA LYS A 4 2.68 -11.50 5.10
C LYS A 4 3.36 -11.84 3.77
N ASP A 5 4.12 -12.93 3.72
CA ASP A 5 4.76 -13.37 2.47
C ASP A 5 3.76 -14.06 1.53
N GLU A 6 2.68 -14.62 2.06
CA GLU A 6 1.59 -15.21 1.27
C GLU A 6 0.84 -14.17 0.42
N LEU A 7 0.67 -12.94 0.91
CA LEU A 7 0.03 -11.85 0.16
C LEU A 7 0.78 -11.52 -1.16
N THR A 8 2.10 -11.78 -1.21
CA THR A 8 2.90 -11.55 -2.42
C THR A 8 2.78 -12.67 -3.45
N LYS A 9 1.96 -13.70 -3.21
CA LYS A 9 1.75 -14.83 -4.13
C LYS A 9 0.31 -14.95 -4.61
N ILE A 10 -0.56 -14.04 -4.19
CA ILE A 10 -1.97 -14.06 -4.58
C ILE A 10 -2.08 -13.62 -6.04
N ASP A 11 -2.88 -14.36 -6.80
CA ASP A 11 -3.32 -13.96 -8.14
C ASP A 11 -4.46 -12.94 -8.02
N ILE A 12 -4.07 -11.67 -7.87
CA ILE A 12 -4.98 -10.54 -7.66
C ILE A 12 -5.77 -10.24 -8.94
N ARG A 13 -5.13 -10.35 -10.12
CA ARG A 13 -5.82 -10.11 -11.39
C ARG A 13 -7.01 -11.05 -11.56
N SER A 14 -6.79 -12.35 -11.42
CA SER A 14 -7.90 -13.32 -11.52
C SER A 14 -8.99 -13.07 -10.49
N LEU A 15 -8.64 -12.70 -9.26
CA LEU A 15 -9.64 -12.36 -8.24
C LEU A 15 -10.48 -11.14 -8.61
N VAL A 16 -9.87 -10.08 -9.14
CA VAL A 16 -10.58 -8.87 -9.57
C VAL A 16 -11.43 -9.16 -10.80
N GLU A 17 -10.87 -9.81 -11.83
CA GLU A 17 -11.58 -10.11 -13.07
C GLU A 17 -12.78 -11.05 -12.86
N ASN A 18 -12.72 -11.95 -11.86
CA ASN A 18 -13.88 -12.75 -11.45
C ASN A 18 -15.04 -11.92 -10.86
N ILE A 19 -14.77 -10.70 -10.40
CA ILE A 19 -15.77 -9.80 -9.80
C ILE A 19 -16.27 -8.79 -10.84
N VAL A 20 -15.35 -8.16 -11.59
CA VAL A 20 -15.66 -7.01 -12.45
C VAL A 20 -15.61 -7.31 -13.95
N GLY A 21 -15.19 -8.51 -14.34
CA GLY A 21 -14.99 -8.91 -15.74
C GLY A 21 -13.55 -8.78 -16.24
N VAL A 22 -13.29 -9.35 -17.41
CA VAL A 22 -11.96 -9.38 -18.05
C VAL A 22 -11.69 -8.10 -18.85
N GLY A 23 -10.40 -7.78 -19.06
CA GLY A 23 -9.99 -6.64 -19.89
C GLY A 23 -10.03 -5.29 -19.18
N VAL A 24 -10.19 -5.28 -17.86
CA VAL A 24 -10.13 -4.07 -17.05
C VAL A 24 -8.70 -3.63 -16.77
N GLU A 25 -8.48 -2.32 -16.75
CA GLU A 25 -7.26 -1.73 -16.20
C GLU A 25 -7.30 -1.82 -14.68
N ILE A 26 -6.25 -2.40 -14.08
CA ILE A 26 -6.14 -2.52 -12.62
C ILE A 26 -4.97 -1.66 -12.16
N VAL A 27 -5.29 -0.69 -11.29
CA VAL A 27 -4.30 0.18 -10.64
C VAL A 27 -4.31 -0.07 -9.14
N PHE A 28 -3.16 -0.49 -8.61
CA PHE A 28 -2.93 -0.67 -7.19
C PHE A 28 -2.22 0.55 -6.62
N TYR A 29 -2.85 1.22 -5.66
CA TYR A 29 -2.29 2.39 -5.00
C TYR A 29 -1.56 2.02 -3.71
N GLY A 30 -0.36 2.57 -3.54
CA GLY A 30 0.44 2.32 -2.35
C GLY A 30 1.31 3.49 -1.92
N ALA A 31 1.81 3.39 -0.69
CA ALA A 31 2.72 4.37 -0.14
C ALA A 31 4.19 4.02 -0.38
N ARG A 32 4.99 5.05 -0.69
CA ARG A 32 6.44 4.95 -0.68
C ARG A 32 6.93 4.60 0.72
N VAL A 33 7.69 3.52 0.81
CA VAL A 33 8.42 3.15 2.03
C VAL A 33 9.83 3.72 1.95
N GLN A 34 10.21 4.54 2.93
CA GLN A 34 11.57 5.03 3.08
C GLN A 34 12.26 4.27 4.22
N VAL A 35 13.43 3.70 3.93
CA VAL A 35 14.29 3.11 4.96
C VAL A 35 14.90 4.24 5.79
N ARG A 36 14.70 4.20 7.12
CA ARG A 36 15.12 5.25 8.05
C ARG A 36 16.37 4.81 8.80
N ARG A 37 17.53 5.16 8.25
CA ARG A 37 18.86 4.93 8.87
C ARG A 37 19.23 5.98 9.91
N ASP A 38 18.44 7.06 9.95
CA ASP A 38 18.58 8.21 10.85
C ASP A 38 17.85 8.03 12.18
N LEU A 39 17.17 6.89 12.37
CA LEU A 39 16.40 6.55 13.57
C LEU A 39 16.98 5.28 14.23
N ASP A 40 16.38 4.87 15.35
CA ASP A 40 16.81 3.68 16.08
C ASP A 40 16.75 2.38 15.26
N ASP A 41 17.49 1.37 15.72
CA ASP A 41 17.61 0.07 15.06
C ASP A 41 16.27 -0.63 14.88
N SER A 42 15.32 -0.44 15.80
CA SER A 42 13.98 -1.04 15.69
C SER A 42 13.22 -0.48 14.49
N ILE A 43 13.32 0.82 14.25
CA ILE A 43 12.67 1.48 13.12
C ILE A 43 13.43 1.21 11.82
N LEU A 44 14.76 1.14 11.86
CA LEU A 44 15.54 0.68 10.72
C LEU A 44 15.12 -0.73 10.28
N GLU A 45 15.01 -1.67 11.22
CA GLU A 45 14.58 -3.05 10.93
C GLU A 45 13.16 -3.07 10.36
N LYS A 46 12.21 -2.39 11.01
CA LYS A 46 10.81 -2.29 10.55
C LYS A 46 10.71 -1.70 9.14
N THR A 47 11.38 -0.59 8.88
CA THR A 47 11.32 0.10 7.57
C THR A 47 12.01 -0.70 6.46
N THR A 48 13.11 -1.40 6.78
CA THR A 48 13.76 -2.33 5.85
C THR A 48 12.82 -3.47 5.48
N ARG A 49 12.17 -4.10 6.46
CA ARG A 49 11.20 -5.16 6.20
C ARG A 49 10.02 -4.68 5.36
N PHE A 50 9.47 -3.50 5.64
CA PHE A 50 8.38 -2.95 4.82
C PHE A 50 8.83 -2.63 3.39
N SER A 51 10.06 -2.13 3.21
CA SER A 51 10.64 -1.88 1.89
C SER A 51 10.75 -3.17 1.08
N ASP A 52 11.20 -4.26 1.70
CA ASP A 52 11.27 -5.57 1.06
C ASP A 52 9.90 -6.14 0.69
N VAL A 53 8.92 -6.05 1.58
CA VAL A 53 7.54 -6.48 1.27
C VAL A 53 6.96 -5.65 0.12
N ALA A 54 7.11 -4.33 0.16
CA ALA A 54 6.63 -3.44 -0.91
C ALA A 54 7.30 -3.74 -2.26
N ARG A 55 8.60 -4.06 -2.26
CA ARG A 55 9.31 -4.50 -3.47
C ARG A 55 8.76 -5.83 -4.00
N ARG A 56 8.59 -6.83 -3.13
CA ARG A 56 8.02 -8.13 -3.53
C ARG A 56 6.61 -7.97 -4.09
N LEU A 57 5.74 -7.22 -3.41
CA LEU A 57 4.38 -6.92 -3.87
C LEU A 57 4.39 -6.25 -5.25
N ARG A 58 5.21 -5.22 -5.46
CA ARG A 58 5.34 -4.55 -6.77
C ARG A 58 5.71 -5.52 -7.89
N ASN A 59 6.65 -6.42 -7.63
CA ASN A 59 7.03 -7.43 -8.61
C ASN A 59 5.87 -8.39 -8.93
N THR A 60 5.13 -8.82 -7.91
CA THR A 60 3.93 -9.66 -8.07
C THR A 60 2.86 -8.97 -8.90
N LEU A 61 2.54 -7.72 -8.59
CA LEU A 61 1.56 -6.92 -9.32
C LEU A 61 1.99 -6.73 -10.78
N LYS A 62 3.26 -6.38 -11.01
CA LYS A 62 3.82 -6.23 -12.36
C LYS A 62 3.74 -7.53 -13.17
N ASN A 63 4.02 -8.68 -12.56
CA ASN A 63 3.92 -9.98 -13.23
C ASN A 63 2.47 -10.36 -13.59
N GLN A 64 1.50 -9.69 -12.99
CA GLN A 64 0.07 -9.84 -13.29
C GLN A 64 -0.47 -8.66 -14.12
N GLU A 65 0.41 -7.85 -14.73
CA GLU A 65 0.01 -6.68 -15.53
C GLU A 65 -0.86 -5.69 -14.75
N ILE A 66 -0.63 -5.55 -13.44
CA ILE A 66 -1.29 -4.57 -12.57
C ILE A 66 -0.35 -3.39 -12.38
N THR A 67 -0.83 -2.18 -12.69
CA THR A 67 -0.07 -0.94 -12.49
C THR A 67 0.01 -0.64 -10.99
N PHE A 68 1.22 -0.44 -10.46
CA PHE A 68 1.40 0.04 -9.10
C PHE A 68 1.69 1.54 -9.09
N ASN A 69 0.75 2.34 -8.58
CA ASN A 69 0.90 3.79 -8.46
C ASN A 69 1.35 4.17 -7.04
N GLU A 70 2.55 4.73 -6.93
CA GLU A 70 3.17 5.11 -5.65
C GLU A 70 2.94 6.61 -5.35
N VAL A 71 1.79 6.91 -4.74
CA VAL A 71 1.33 8.29 -4.49
C VAL A 71 1.49 8.74 -3.02
N GLY A 72 1.45 7.78 -2.09
CA GLY A 72 1.53 8.05 -0.66
C GLY A 72 2.94 7.98 -0.08
N LYS A 73 3.07 8.24 1.23
CA LYS A 73 4.30 8.03 2.00
C LYS A 73 4.01 7.34 3.32
N LEU A 74 4.82 6.37 3.68
CA LEU A 74 4.80 5.75 5.00
C LEU A 74 5.68 6.56 5.94
N LYS A 75 5.07 7.38 6.80
CA LYS A 75 5.77 8.25 7.75
C LYS A 75 5.95 7.58 9.10
N VAL A 76 7.11 7.81 9.70
CA VAL A 76 7.32 7.55 11.13
C VAL A 76 6.74 8.73 11.91
N ARG A 77 5.94 8.45 12.94
CA ARG A 77 5.48 9.44 13.90
C ARG A 77 5.81 8.99 15.32
N ASP A 78 6.13 9.96 16.17
CA ASP A 78 6.09 9.78 17.62
C ASP A 78 4.69 9.29 17.99
N SER A 79 4.60 8.15 18.68
CA SER A 79 3.36 7.77 19.33
C SER A 79 3.33 8.29 20.75
N ASP A 80 2.12 8.34 21.30
CA ASP A 80 1.90 8.73 22.69
C ASP A 80 2.78 7.90 23.61
N VAL A 81 3.34 8.55 24.62
CA VAL A 81 4.12 7.90 25.67
C VAL A 81 3.26 6.82 26.29
N CYS A 82 3.74 5.56 26.28
CA CYS A 82 3.01 4.49 26.93
C CYS A 82 2.84 4.81 28.43
N HIS A 83 1.59 4.92 28.90
CA HIS A 83 1.32 5.22 30.31
C HIS A 83 1.88 4.17 31.29
N ASN A 84 2.14 2.95 30.82
CA ASN A 84 2.58 1.84 31.66
C ASN A 84 4.11 1.67 31.74
N CYS A 85 4.84 1.97 30.66
CA CYS A 85 6.30 1.80 30.60
C CYS A 85 7.08 3.08 30.27
N GLN A 86 6.39 4.20 30.08
CA GLN A 86 6.95 5.52 29.73
C GLN A 86 7.83 5.58 28.47
N HIS A 87 7.85 4.51 27.67
CA HIS A 87 8.52 4.51 26.37
C HIS A 87 7.66 5.20 25.31
N ARG A 88 8.28 6.03 24.47
CA ARG A 88 7.70 6.46 23.19
C ARG A 88 7.94 5.36 22.18
N ASP A 89 6.87 4.76 21.66
CA ASP A 89 6.99 3.89 20.50
C ASP A 89 6.92 4.74 19.22
N LEU A 90 7.58 4.32 18.16
CA LEU A 90 7.51 4.99 16.87
C LEU A 90 6.52 4.22 15.99
N ARG A 91 5.47 4.91 15.54
CA ARG A 91 4.42 4.30 14.71
C ARG A 91 4.61 4.66 13.25
N MET A 92 4.41 3.67 12.38
CA MET A 92 4.32 3.89 10.94
C MET A 92 2.88 4.26 10.58
N GLN A 93 2.73 5.36 9.84
CA GLN A 93 1.44 5.82 9.36
C GLN A 93 1.51 6.11 7.86
N GLU A 94 0.59 5.53 7.12
CA GLU A 94 0.37 5.88 5.71
C GLU A 94 -0.26 7.27 5.60
N LYS A 95 0.21 8.07 4.64
CA LYS A 95 -0.33 9.39 4.32
C LYS A 95 -0.40 9.61 2.81
N GLY A 96 -1.53 10.13 2.34
CA GLY A 96 -1.72 10.64 0.99
C GLY A 96 -2.06 9.60 -0.08
N VAL A 97 -2.28 8.34 0.30
CA VAL A 97 -2.77 7.31 -0.65
C VAL A 97 -4.20 7.60 -1.06
N ASP A 98 -5.05 7.86 -0.07
CA ASP A 98 -6.43 8.33 -0.21
C ASP A 98 -6.56 9.53 -1.14
N VAL A 99 -5.73 10.55 -0.94
CA VAL A 99 -5.72 11.75 -1.78
C VAL A 99 -5.27 11.44 -3.21
N GLY A 100 -4.24 10.61 -3.39
CA GLY A 100 -3.77 10.23 -4.72
C GLY A 100 -4.83 9.45 -5.51
N ILE A 101 -5.52 8.51 -4.84
CA ILE A 101 -6.66 7.80 -5.43
C ILE A 101 -7.74 8.80 -5.86
N ALA A 102 -8.16 9.71 -4.96
CA ALA A 102 -9.22 10.66 -5.25
C ALA A 102 -8.87 11.59 -6.44
N VAL A 103 -7.61 12.03 -6.52
CA VAL A 103 -7.15 12.88 -7.63
C VAL A 103 -7.19 12.13 -8.95
N ASP A 104 -6.64 10.91 -9.01
CA ASP A 104 -6.61 10.13 -10.25
C ASP A 104 -8.02 9.82 -10.75
N ILE A 105 -8.94 9.42 -9.85
CA ILE A 105 -10.35 9.19 -10.20
C ILE A 105 -10.96 10.44 -10.87
N VAL A 106 -10.78 11.62 -10.26
CA VAL A 106 -11.32 12.87 -10.80
C VAL A 106 -10.69 13.21 -12.15
N VAL A 107 -9.38 13.08 -12.29
CA VAL A 107 -8.67 13.38 -13.53
C VAL A 107 -9.08 12.42 -14.65
N ASP A 108 -9.19 11.12 -14.35
CA ASP A 108 -9.55 10.10 -15.32
C ASP A 108 -10.99 10.30 -15.80
N SER A 109 -11.94 10.53 -14.89
CA SER A 109 -13.34 10.84 -15.22
C SER A 109 -13.47 12.12 -16.05
N LEU A 110 -12.76 13.19 -15.70
CA LEU A 110 -12.82 14.46 -16.45
C LEU A 110 -12.14 14.39 -17.82
N SER A 111 -11.16 13.52 -17.98
CA SER A 111 -10.46 13.31 -19.26
C SER A 111 -11.19 12.37 -20.23
N GLY A 112 -12.31 11.77 -19.81
CA GLY A 112 -13.03 10.77 -20.60
C GLY A 112 -12.23 9.49 -20.85
N ARG A 113 -11.22 9.21 -20.01
CA ARG A 113 -10.39 8.00 -20.13
C ARG A 113 -11.09 6.75 -19.58
N VAL A 114 -12.04 6.94 -18.68
CA VAL A 114 -12.79 5.86 -18.03
C VAL A 114 -14.28 6.20 -18.00
N ASP A 115 -15.12 5.23 -18.35
CA ASP A 115 -16.58 5.34 -18.25
C ASP A 115 -17.09 4.99 -16.85
N GLU A 116 -16.41 4.06 -16.17
CA GLU A 116 -16.76 3.56 -14.84
C GLU A 116 -15.49 3.36 -13.99
N VAL A 117 -15.59 3.68 -12.70
CA VAL A 117 -14.52 3.49 -11.72
C VAL A 117 -15.02 2.59 -10.61
N ILE A 118 -14.32 1.49 -10.36
CA ILE A 118 -14.61 0.54 -9.28
C ILE A 118 -13.51 0.65 -8.22
N LEU A 119 -13.87 1.15 -7.03
CA LEU A 119 -12.95 1.23 -5.90
C LEU A 119 -13.05 -0.03 -5.04
N VAL A 120 -11.99 -0.84 -5.04
CA VAL A 120 -11.87 -2.01 -4.17
C VAL A 120 -11.01 -1.67 -2.95
N MET A 121 -11.58 -1.75 -1.75
CA MET A 121 -10.86 -1.56 -0.49
C MET A 121 -10.87 -2.85 0.33
N ALA A 122 -9.70 -3.28 0.81
CA ALA A 122 -9.58 -4.41 1.73
C ALA A 122 -9.59 -3.93 3.19
N LEU A 123 -10.61 -4.31 3.95
CA LEU A 123 -10.69 -4.10 5.39
C LEU A 123 -9.99 -5.25 6.12
N VAL A 124 -8.95 -4.95 6.89
CA VAL A 124 -8.34 -5.92 7.80
C VAL A 124 -9.11 -5.88 9.11
N ILE A 125 -10.04 -6.81 9.30
CA ILE A 125 -10.70 -7.02 10.60
C ILE A 125 -9.66 -7.68 11.52
N ARG A 126 -9.37 -7.05 12.67
CA ARG A 126 -8.47 -7.56 13.71
C ARG A 126 -9.25 -8.01 14.92
#